data_AF-A0A7Y9WQ51-F1
#
_entry.id   AF-A0A7Y9WQ51-F1
#
_cell.length_a   1.000
_cell.length_b   1.000
_cell.length_c   1.000
_cell.angle_alpha   90.00
_cell.angle_beta   90.00
_cell.angle_gamma   90.00
#
_symmetry.space_group_name_H-M   'P 1'
#
loop_
_entity.id
_entity.type
_entity.pdbx_description
1 polymer ?
#
loop_
_entity_poly.entity_id
_entity_poly.type
_entity_poly.pdbx_seq_one_letter_code
_entity_poly.pdbx_strand_id
1 'polypeptide(L)'
;MPQSPLFSRSPLVSLTRVTRSVFKSVPVPNGVFAASCAAGVLAVALGLSAPAMAQTAGQAAAPMMGSSATAAASNTRAADANGGMNTGNADSTASIAAQDNAFDARQKVLDQRSDENNYRYGVAEHDCYSKFFVNYCLNKARDSMRVVQADIRKEQLALDGEQRAQRARERDEQAAIKRAQDEASAPQRAADDARNTQAYQDKQRQHQLDQAQRTAEAPQRSANAQAYQDKQRQHALDQAQRGVSPSQAAGNQQAYDQKQGDFQRKLDEAHQQGAQKAQERVEKQQSFEKKQTDAAQHKADVESRQKQAAEKAEQKRQDQLKQQQELEQQQKLQQQQQ
;
A
#
# COMPACT_ATOMS: atom_id res chain seq x y z
N MET A 1 35.59 19.71 74.54
CA MET A 1 34.11 19.69 74.72
C MET A 1 33.51 19.86 73.32
N PRO A 2 32.54 19.03 72.91
CA PRO A 2 32.87 17.72 72.34
C PRO A 2 32.02 17.33 71.11
N GLN A 3 32.24 16.08 70.65
CA GLN A 3 31.30 15.16 70.01
C GLN A 3 31.10 15.17 68.48
N SER A 4 31.85 14.28 67.80
CA SER A 4 31.27 13.30 66.87
C SER A 4 30.30 12.37 67.65
N PRO A 5 29.26 11.74 67.05
CA PRO A 5 29.51 10.51 66.26
C PRO A 5 28.44 10.07 65.21
N LEU A 6 28.91 9.26 64.26
CA LEU A 6 28.40 7.94 63.76
C LEU A 6 26.95 7.74 63.24
N PHE A 7 26.86 6.69 62.40
CA PHE A 7 25.71 5.91 61.92
C PHE A 7 25.06 6.41 60.61
N SER A 8 24.65 5.60 59.62
CA SER A 8 24.64 4.14 59.46
C SER A 8 24.03 3.77 58.08
N ARG A 9 24.53 2.69 57.47
CA ARG A 9 23.87 1.66 56.63
C ARG A 9 22.97 2.04 55.43
N SER A 10 23.51 1.71 54.24
CA SER A 10 23.05 0.68 53.27
C SER A 10 21.63 0.76 52.65
N PRO A 11 21.25 -0.13 51.70
CA PRO A 11 21.05 0.22 50.30
C PRO A 11 19.59 0.07 49.84
N LEU A 12 19.20 0.74 48.75
CA LEU A 12 17.89 0.48 48.13
C LEU A 12 18.01 0.18 46.64
N VAL A 13 17.43 -0.98 46.34
CA VAL A 13 17.18 -1.66 45.07
C VAL A 13 16.09 -0.94 44.29
N SER A 14 16.23 -0.80 42.96
CA SER A 14 15.12 -0.85 41.99
C SER A 14 15.73 -1.05 40.58
N LEU A 15 15.68 -2.23 39.94
CA LEU A 15 14.55 -2.84 39.21
C LEU A 15 13.77 -1.85 38.33
N THR A 16 14.08 -1.83 37.02
CA THR A 16 13.15 -2.01 35.88
C THR A 16 13.94 -1.90 34.56
N ARG A 17 14.17 -3.01 33.84
CA ARG A 17 13.36 -3.49 32.70
C ARG A 17 13.53 -2.62 31.43
N VAL A 18 14.55 -2.90 30.63
CA VAL A 18 14.63 -2.46 29.23
C VAL A 18 14.51 -3.68 28.32
N THR A 19 13.57 -3.57 27.40
CA THR A 19 13.09 -4.56 26.45
C THR A 19 14.13 -4.86 25.37
N ARG A 20 14.30 -6.17 25.13
CA ARG A 20 15.04 -6.80 24.04
C ARG A 20 14.30 -6.51 22.72
N SER A 21 14.98 -5.90 21.74
CA SER A 21 14.58 -5.98 20.33
C SER A 21 15.70 -6.62 19.53
N VAL A 22 15.30 -7.63 18.77
CA VAL A 22 16.11 -8.57 18.02
C VAL A 22 16.38 -7.98 16.64
N PHE A 23 17.63 -7.71 16.31
CA PHE A 23 18.06 -7.58 14.92
C PHE A 23 19.12 -8.63 14.62
N LYS A 24 18.66 -9.65 13.88
CA LYS A 24 19.50 -10.63 13.19
C LYS A 24 20.30 -9.89 12.11
N SER A 25 21.61 -10.02 12.13
CA SER A 25 22.47 -9.76 10.98
C SER A 25 23.35 -10.99 10.75
N VAL A 26 23.40 -11.38 9.48
CA VAL A 26 24.04 -12.57 8.90
C VAL A 26 25.55 -12.33 8.76
N PRO A 27 26.42 -13.35 8.93
CA PRO A 27 27.87 -13.20 8.84
C PRO A 27 28.39 -13.32 7.40
N VAL A 28 29.45 -12.56 7.09
CA VAL A 28 30.32 -12.77 5.91
C VAL A 28 31.79 -12.64 6.39
N PRO A 29 32.73 -13.46 5.84
CA PRO A 29 33.86 -13.96 6.61
C PRO A 29 35.19 -13.20 6.45
N ASN A 30 36.09 -13.57 7.37
CA ASN A 30 37.49 -13.20 7.52
C ASN A 30 38.32 -13.16 6.24
N GLY A 31 39.07 -12.07 6.08
CA GLY A 31 40.20 -11.92 5.17
C GLY A 31 41.38 -11.26 5.89
N VAL A 32 42.51 -11.95 5.89
CA VAL A 32 43.75 -11.72 6.63
C VAL A 32 44.44 -10.39 6.25
N PHE A 33 44.90 -9.61 7.23
CA PHE A 33 45.89 -8.53 7.03
C PHE A 33 46.99 -8.63 8.10
N ALA A 34 48.24 -8.74 7.66
CA ALA A 34 49.43 -8.62 8.49
C ALA A 34 50.59 -7.96 7.72
N ALA A 35 51.37 -7.17 8.48
CA ALA A 35 52.69 -6.55 8.23
C ALA A 35 52.73 -5.27 7.36
N SER A 36 52.99 -4.06 7.92
CA SER A 36 54.22 -3.48 8.55
C SER A 36 55.25 -3.04 7.47
N CYS A 37 55.82 -1.81 7.39
CA CYS A 37 56.54 -0.94 8.34
C CYS A 37 56.49 0.54 7.86
N ALA A 38 56.33 1.57 8.73
CA ALA A 38 57.37 2.49 9.30
C ALA A 38 58.30 3.19 8.27
N ALA A 39 58.63 4.49 8.27
CA ALA A 39 58.60 5.57 9.26
C ALA A 39 58.78 6.95 8.57
N GLY A 40 58.53 8.06 9.28
CA GLY A 40 59.02 9.39 8.88
C GLY A 40 58.29 10.57 9.54
N VAL A 41 58.64 10.88 10.80
CA VAL A 41 58.15 12.04 11.56
C VAL A 41 59.10 13.22 11.38
N LEU A 42 58.59 14.43 11.14
CA LEU A 42 59.14 15.67 11.72
C LEU A 42 58.05 16.75 11.76
N ALA A 43 57.90 17.31 12.96
CA ALA A 43 56.95 18.33 13.35
C ALA A 43 57.56 19.74 13.27
N VAL A 44 56.77 20.75 12.89
CA VAL A 44 56.93 22.13 13.38
C VAL A 44 55.54 22.74 13.59
N ALA A 45 55.32 23.19 14.82
CA ALA A 45 54.15 23.94 15.27
C ALA A 45 54.42 25.45 15.19
N LEU A 46 53.41 26.23 14.81
CA LEU A 46 53.21 27.62 15.27
C LEU A 46 51.71 27.92 15.16
N GLY A 47 51.10 28.24 16.30
CA GLY A 47 49.69 28.58 16.42
C GLY A 47 49.45 30.08 16.31
N LEU A 48 48.26 30.44 15.82
CA LEU A 48 47.51 31.63 16.21
C LEU A 48 46.01 31.31 16.13
N SER A 49 45.28 31.95 17.02
CA SER A 49 43.97 31.59 17.59
C SER A 49 42.78 32.36 16.98
N ALA A 50 41.73 31.61 16.62
CA ALA A 50 40.26 31.85 16.71
C ALA A 50 39.61 33.10 16.04
N PRO A 51 38.26 33.19 15.84
CA PRO A 51 37.17 32.26 16.18
C PRO A 51 36.04 32.03 15.12
N ALA A 52 35.32 30.92 15.30
CA ALA A 52 33.84 30.70 15.29
C ALA A 52 32.89 31.00 14.09
N MET A 53 31.87 30.13 14.02
CA MET A 53 30.55 30.21 13.33
C MET A 53 30.55 29.80 11.85
N ALA A 54 29.66 28.95 11.30
CA ALA A 54 28.50 28.22 11.81
C ALA A 54 28.22 27.00 10.90
N GLN A 55 27.67 25.94 11.48
CA GLN A 55 27.11 24.78 10.81
C GLN A 55 25.72 25.12 10.26
N THR A 56 25.41 24.69 9.04
CA THR A 56 24.03 24.39 8.65
C THR A 56 23.99 23.11 7.82
N ALA A 57 23.39 22.10 8.45
CA ALA A 57 22.84 20.92 7.82
C ALA A 57 21.51 21.25 7.13
N GLY A 58 21.19 20.53 6.05
CA GLY A 58 19.88 20.46 5.41
C GLY A 58 19.94 19.44 4.29
N GLN A 59 19.74 18.15 4.57
CA GLN A 59 18.46 17.45 4.44
C GLN A 59 17.84 17.59 3.04
N ALA A 60 18.17 16.64 2.17
CA ALA A 60 17.44 16.36 0.94
C ALA A 60 16.20 15.52 1.28
N ALA A 61 15.02 16.10 1.08
CA ALA A 61 13.73 15.41 1.14
C ALA A 61 13.25 15.08 -0.29
N ALA A 62 12.85 13.83 -0.48
CA ALA A 62 12.16 13.33 -1.67
C ALA A 62 10.70 13.81 -1.74
N PRO A 63 10.08 13.86 -2.93
CA PRO A 63 8.64 13.79 -3.06
C PRO A 63 8.18 12.39 -3.54
N MET A 64 7.22 11.84 -2.80
CA MET A 64 6.40 10.67 -3.12
C MET A 64 5.01 11.13 -3.63
N MET A 65 4.37 10.23 -4.39
CA MET A 65 2.96 10.20 -4.86
C MET A 65 2.62 11.20 -5.98
N GLY A 66 2.00 10.82 -7.10
CA GLY A 66 1.16 9.67 -7.39
C GLY A 66 -0.22 10.17 -7.82
N SER A 67 -0.59 9.97 -9.09
CA SER A 67 -1.95 9.72 -9.56
C SER A 67 -2.01 9.52 -11.07
N SER A 68 -2.58 8.37 -11.42
CA SER A 68 -2.94 7.81 -12.72
C SER A 68 -4.13 8.50 -13.39
N ALA A 69 -4.15 8.56 -14.74
CA ALA A 69 -5.17 7.90 -15.58
C ALA A 69 -5.07 8.32 -17.07
N THR A 70 -4.74 7.31 -17.88
CA THR A 70 -5.19 6.98 -19.26
C THR A 70 -6.04 7.96 -20.08
N ALA A 71 -5.58 8.26 -21.30
CA ALA A 71 -6.35 8.05 -22.54
C ALA A 71 -5.41 8.01 -23.74
N ALA A 72 -5.46 6.89 -24.48
CA ALA A 72 -4.79 6.70 -25.76
C ALA A 72 -5.67 7.24 -26.89
N ALA A 73 -5.08 8.01 -27.82
CA ALA A 73 -5.47 8.00 -29.22
C ALA A 73 -4.35 8.63 -30.06
N SER A 74 -3.74 7.77 -30.86
CA SER A 74 -2.83 8.02 -31.96
C SER A 74 -3.34 9.10 -32.91
N ASN A 75 -2.48 10.09 -33.23
CA ASN A 75 -2.49 10.75 -34.53
C ASN A 75 -1.05 11.00 -34.99
N THR A 76 -0.76 10.34 -36.11
CA THR A 76 0.18 10.68 -37.18
C THR A 76 1.04 11.94 -37.05
N ARG A 77 2.35 11.68 -37.19
CA ARG A 77 3.41 12.57 -37.69
C ARG A 77 2.92 13.78 -38.49
N ALA A 78 3.21 14.96 -37.97
CA ALA A 78 3.65 16.10 -38.76
C ALA A 78 4.99 16.54 -38.17
N ALA A 79 6.04 16.40 -38.97
CA ALA A 79 7.33 17.01 -38.69
C ALA A 79 7.14 18.52 -38.78
N ASP A 80 7.19 19.20 -37.64
CA ASP A 80 7.46 20.62 -37.62
C ASP A 80 8.87 20.81 -37.05
N ALA A 81 9.75 21.18 -37.95
CA ALA A 81 11.14 21.46 -37.70
C ALA A 81 11.22 22.83 -37.01
N ASN A 82 11.30 22.81 -35.69
CA ASN A 82 11.97 23.89 -34.98
C ASN A 82 12.86 23.29 -33.90
N GLY A 83 13.91 22.62 -34.39
CA GLY A 83 15.06 22.23 -33.60
C GLY A 83 15.79 23.49 -33.14
N GLY A 84 15.30 24.05 -32.03
CA GLY A 84 15.97 25.07 -31.25
C GLY A 84 17.35 24.56 -30.86
N MET A 85 18.34 25.06 -31.59
CA MET A 85 19.73 24.68 -31.56
C MET A 85 20.34 24.79 -30.16
N ASN A 86 20.53 23.64 -29.50
CA ASN A 86 21.62 23.48 -28.54
C ASN A 86 22.91 23.07 -29.27
N THR A 87 23.16 23.65 -30.45
CA THR A 87 24.37 23.42 -31.24
C THR A 87 25.54 24.27 -30.75
N GLY A 88 25.28 25.40 -30.06
CA GLY A 88 26.33 26.30 -29.58
C GLY A 88 27.20 25.71 -28.46
N ASN A 89 26.62 24.91 -27.56
CA ASN A 89 27.36 24.34 -26.44
C ASN A 89 28.18 23.09 -26.83
N ALA A 90 27.66 22.31 -27.78
CA ALA A 90 28.37 21.16 -28.35
C ALA A 90 29.54 21.61 -29.24
N ASP A 91 29.36 22.67 -30.04
CA ASP A 91 30.40 23.24 -30.90
C ASP A 91 31.51 23.92 -30.09
N SER A 92 31.15 24.66 -29.03
CA SER A 92 32.12 25.27 -28.12
C SER A 92 32.95 24.21 -27.37
N THR A 93 32.31 23.17 -26.84
CA THR A 93 33.02 22.08 -26.14
C THR A 93 33.92 21.28 -27.10
N ALA A 94 33.45 21.03 -28.33
CA ALA A 94 34.25 20.38 -29.37
C ALA A 94 35.44 21.25 -29.79
N SER A 95 35.28 22.57 -29.84
CA SER A 95 36.35 23.52 -30.17
C SER A 95 37.44 23.62 -29.09
N ILE A 96 37.06 23.57 -27.81
CA ILE A 96 38.01 23.54 -26.68
C ILE A 96 38.77 22.22 -26.70
N ALA A 97 38.06 21.09 -26.84
CA ALA A 97 38.70 19.79 -26.95
C ALA A 97 39.64 19.72 -28.17
N ALA A 98 39.28 20.31 -29.31
CA ALA A 98 40.16 20.37 -30.48
C ALA A 98 41.43 21.20 -30.22
N GLN A 99 41.32 22.30 -29.46
CA GLN A 99 42.47 23.12 -29.06
C GLN A 99 43.38 22.38 -28.08
N ASP A 100 42.83 21.71 -27.07
CA ASP A 100 43.58 20.88 -26.12
C ASP A 100 44.37 19.78 -26.84
N ASN A 101 43.71 19.05 -27.76
CA ASN A 101 44.38 18.05 -28.59
C ASN A 101 45.53 18.63 -29.43
N ALA A 102 45.41 19.89 -29.88
CA ALA A 102 46.47 20.57 -30.63
C ALA A 102 47.66 20.98 -29.74
N PHE A 103 47.44 21.31 -28.46
CA PHE A 103 48.53 21.50 -27.50
C PHE A 103 49.23 20.18 -27.17
N ASP A 104 48.46 19.12 -26.92
CA ASP A 104 49.00 17.79 -26.62
C ASP A 104 49.85 17.26 -27.77
N ALA A 105 49.42 17.47 -29.02
CA ALA A 105 50.18 17.08 -30.19
C ALA A 105 51.53 17.82 -30.27
N ARG A 106 51.55 19.14 -29.98
CA ARG A 106 52.77 19.94 -29.97
C ARG A 106 53.70 19.56 -28.81
N GLN A 107 53.14 19.26 -27.64
CA GLN A 107 53.93 18.78 -26.50
C GLN A 107 54.64 17.45 -26.83
N LYS A 108 53.94 16.49 -27.45
CA LYS A 108 54.54 15.21 -27.87
C LYS A 108 55.72 15.38 -28.84
N VAL A 109 55.64 16.36 -29.75
CA VAL A 109 56.75 16.66 -30.67
C VAL A 109 57.96 17.22 -29.90
N LEU A 110 57.74 18.05 -28.88
CA LEU A 110 58.82 18.58 -28.03
C LEU A 110 59.44 17.49 -27.15
N ASP A 111 58.63 16.57 -26.64
CA ASP A 111 59.10 15.41 -25.86
C ASP A 111 59.93 14.48 -26.74
N GLN A 112 59.44 14.15 -27.94
CA GLN A 112 60.20 13.34 -28.91
C GLN A 112 61.54 13.99 -29.28
N ARG A 113 61.57 15.31 -29.52
CA ARG A 113 62.83 16.03 -29.79
C ARG A 113 63.79 16.00 -28.62
N SER A 114 63.27 16.01 -27.39
CA SER A 114 64.08 15.88 -26.18
C SER A 114 64.72 14.49 -26.10
N ASP A 115 63.93 13.45 -26.35
CA ASP A 115 64.39 12.06 -26.34
C ASP A 115 65.43 11.80 -27.44
N GLU A 116 65.18 12.29 -28.65
CA GLU A 116 66.13 12.21 -29.75
C GLU A 116 67.43 12.95 -29.43
N ASN A 117 67.36 14.13 -28.82
CA ASN A 117 68.54 14.88 -28.42
C ASN A 117 69.37 14.13 -27.37
N ASN A 118 68.71 13.58 -26.36
CA ASN A 118 69.36 12.77 -25.32
C ASN A 118 69.99 11.51 -25.91
N TYR A 119 69.30 10.83 -26.82
CA TYR A 119 69.84 9.67 -27.53
C TYR A 119 71.09 10.02 -28.35
N ARG A 120 71.03 11.11 -29.14
CA ARG A 120 72.17 11.58 -29.94
C ARG A 120 73.36 11.95 -29.07
N TYR A 121 73.12 12.58 -27.93
CA TYR A 121 74.17 12.88 -26.96
C TYR A 121 74.79 11.61 -26.38
N GLY A 122 73.99 10.62 -25.97
CA GLY A 122 74.49 9.35 -25.45
C GLY A 122 75.34 8.56 -26.46
N VAL A 123 74.91 8.52 -27.73
CA VAL A 123 75.70 7.91 -28.81
C VAL A 123 77.03 8.67 -29.01
N ALA A 124 76.97 10.00 -29.09
CA ALA A 124 78.16 10.84 -29.26
C ALA A 124 79.15 10.70 -28.08
N GLU A 125 78.64 10.53 -26.86
CA GLU A 125 79.45 10.29 -25.66
C GLU A 125 80.22 8.97 -25.79
N HIS A 126 79.54 7.88 -26.19
CA HIS A 126 80.20 6.59 -26.44
C HIS A 126 81.25 6.68 -27.56
N ASP A 127 80.92 7.37 -28.66
CA ASP A 127 81.84 7.57 -29.77
C ASP A 127 83.09 8.38 -29.35
N CYS A 128 82.95 9.35 -28.45
CA CYS A 128 84.05 10.18 -27.99
C CYS A 128 85.12 9.40 -27.23
N TYR A 129 84.78 8.32 -26.52
CA TYR A 129 85.75 7.48 -25.81
C TYR A 129 86.68 6.70 -26.76
N SER A 130 86.31 6.56 -28.03
CA SER A 130 87.16 5.94 -29.06
C SER A 130 88.18 6.90 -29.70
N LYS A 131 88.16 8.20 -29.35
CA LYS A 131 88.99 9.24 -29.96
C LYS A 131 90.17 9.66 -29.08
N PHE A 132 91.27 10.08 -29.71
CA PHE A 132 92.48 10.54 -29.00
C PHE A 132 92.24 11.80 -28.12
N PHE A 133 91.37 12.72 -28.54
CA PHE A 133 91.03 13.93 -27.80
C PHE A 133 89.65 13.85 -27.13
N VAL A 134 89.48 12.88 -26.21
CA VAL A 134 88.20 12.60 -25.51
C VAL A 134 87.61 13.86 -24.88
N ASN A 135 88.39 14.63 -24.12
CA ASN A 135 87.90 15.82 -23.40
C ASN A 135 87.33 16.89 -24.33
N TYR A 136 87.99 17.15 -25.47
CA TYR A 136 87.48 18.11 -26.45
C TYR A 136 86.21 17.59 -27.14
N CYS A 137 86.18 16.30 -27.48
CA CYS A 137 85.02 15.65 -28.07
C CYS A 137 83.79 15.71 -27.15
N LEU A 138 83.95 15.36 -25.86
CA LEU A 138 82.88 15.40 -24.87
C LEU A 138 82.33 16.82 -24.69
N ASN A 139 83.20 17.84 -24.63
CA ASN A 139 82.74 19.22 -24.52
C ASN A 139 81.92 19.65 -25.74
N LYS A 140 82.39 19.32 -26.95
CA LYS A 140 81.63 19.61 -28.17
C LYS A 140 80.26 18.89 -28.20
N ALA A 141 80.21 17.63 -27.77
CA ALA A 141 78.95 16.89 -27.65
C ALA A 141 77.99 17.56 -26.65
N ARG A 142 78.52 17.97 -25.48
CA ARG A 142 77.75 18.66 -24.43
C ARG A 142 77.22 20.02 -24.89
N ASP A 143 78.01 20.77 -25.66
CA ASP A 143 77.59 22.06 -26.20
C ASP A 143 76.50 21.89 -27.26
N SER A 144 76.61 20.87 -28.12
CA SER A 144 75.54 20.57 -29.11
C SER A 144 74.22 20.18 -28.44
N MET A 145 74.28 19.41 -27.34
CA MET A 145 73.12 19.06 -26.53
C MET A 145 72.50 20.32 -25.89
N ARG A 146 73.32 21.19 -25.27
CA ARG A 146 72.84 22.42 -24.63
C ARG A 146 72.11 23.37 -25.59
N VAL A 147 72.60 23.51 -26.82
CA VAL A 147 71.98 24.38 -27.83
C VAL A 147 70.57 23.88 -28.15
N VAL A 148 70.43 22.60 -28.47
CA VAL A 148 69.12 22.02 -28.81
C VAL A 148 68.17 22.01 -27.60
N GLN A 149 68.67 21.73 -26.39
CA GLN A 149 67.85 21.83 -25.17
C GLN A 149 67.37 23.25 -24.90
N ALA A 150 68.18 24.27 -25.19
CA ALA A 150 67.77 25.66 -25.06
C ALA A 150 66.63 26.01 -26.03
N ASP A 151 66.69 25.52 -27.26
CA ASP A 151 65.64 25.69 -28.25
C ASP A 151 64.34 24.99 -27.83
N ILE A 152 64.43 23.72 -27.38
CA ILE A 152 63.26 22.97 -26.88
C ILE A 152 62.62 23.70 -25.70
N ARG A 153 63.41 24.19 -24.74
CA ARG A 153 62.89 24.93 -23.58
C ARG A 153 62.20 26.24 -24.00
N LYS A 154 62.73 26.93 -25.00
CA LYS A 154 62.13 28.15 -25.54
C LYS A 154 60.75 27.86 -26.14
N GLU A 155 60.62 26.77 -26.89
CA GLU A 155 59.34 26.34 -27.47
C GLU A 155 58.34 25.86 -26.41
N GLN A 156 58.78 25.12 -25.39
CA GLN A 156 57.95 24.73 -24.25
C GLN A 156 57.39 25.95 -23.50
N LEU A 157 58.23 26.94 -23.21
CA LEU A 157 57.79 28.18 -22.55
C LEU A 157 56.76 28.96 -23.40
N ALA A 158 56.91 28.94 -24.72
CA ALA A 158 55.93 29.54 -25.62
C ALA A 158 54.59 28.79 -25.57
N LEU A 159 54.61 27.46 -25.63
CA LEU A 159 53.43 26.60 -25.52
C LEU A 159 52.68 26.82 -24.20
N ASP A 160 53.41 26.80 -23.08
CA ASP A 160 52.85 27.04 -21.74
C ASP A 160 52.26 28.44 -21.59
N GLY A 161 52.90 29.44 -22.21
CA GLY A 161 52.40 30.81 -22.28
C GLY A 161 51.06 30.90 -23.00
N GLU A 162 50.93 30.23 -24.15
CA GLU A 162 49.67 30.15 -24.92
C GLU A 162 48.56 29.47 -24.11
N GLN A 163 48.84 28.31 -23.50
CA GLN A 163 47.88 27.58 -22.68
C GLN A 163 47.40 28.40 -21.47
N ARG A 164 48.30 29.14 -20.83
CA ARG A 164 47.94 30.01 -19.71
C ARG A 164 47.03 31.15 -20.17
N ALA A 165 47.33 31.76 -21.31
CA ALA A 165 46.54 32.83 -21.88
C ALA A 165 45.14 32.36 -22.30
N GLN A 166 45.01 31.15 -22.86
CA GLN A 166 43.71 30.57 -23.18
C GLN A 166 42.86 30.31 -21.95
N ARG A 167 43.39 29.61 -20.93
CA ARG A 167 42.68 29.38 -19.67
C ARG A 167 42.31 30.67 -18.94
N ALA A 168 43.08 31.75 -19.13
CA ALA A 168 42.71 33.07 -18.62
C ALA A 168 41.47 33.62 -19.34
N ARG A 169 41.45 33.58 -20.69
CA ARG A 169 40.29 34.01 -21.49
C ARG A 169 39.03 33.23 -21.15
N GLU A 170 39.11 31.91 -21.03
CA GLU A 170 37.97 31.07 -20.65
C GLU A 170 37.39 31.45 -19.28
N ARG A 171 38.25 31.72 -18.30
CA ARG A 171 37.78 32.20 -16.98
C ARG A 171 37.09 33.55 -17.08
N ASP A 172 37.63 34.47 -17.87
CA ASP A 172 37.04 35.80 -18.05
C ASP A 172 35.68 35.72 -18.76
N GLU A 173 35.56 34.85 -19.78
CA GLU A 173 34.30 34.54 -20.48
C GLU A 173 33.26 33.91 -19.54
N GLN A 174 33.66 32.87 -18.78
CA GLN A 174 32.77 32.23 -17.81
C GLN A 174 32.34 33.20 -16.71
N ALA A 175 33.24 34.05 -16.22
CA ALA A 175 32.92 35.09 -15.25
C ALA A 175 31.99 36.16 -15.84
N ALA A 176 32.13 36.50 -17.12
CA ALA A 176 31.21 37.40 -17.81
C ALA A 176 29.81 36.80 -17.96
N ILE A 177 29.73 35.53 -18.38
CA ILE A 177 28.45 34.79 -18.49
C ILE A 177 27.77 34.71 -17.12
N LYS A 178 28.51 34.34 -16.07
CA LYS A 178 27.96 34.25 -14.72
C LYS A 178 27.46 35.60 -14.21
N ARG A 179 28.24 36.68 -14.40
CA ARG A 179 27.79 38.03 -14.04
C ARG A 179 26.52 38.42 -14.78
N ALA A 180 26.43 38.15 -16.08
CA ALA A 180 25.23 38.42 -16.87
C ALA A 180 24.00 37.62 -16.38
N GLN A 181 24.18 36.36 -15.99
CA GLN A 181 23.12 35.53 -15.40
C GLN A 181 22.69 36.03 -14.01
N ASP A 182 23.65 36.43 -13.18
CA ASP A 182 23.39 36.98 -11.85
C ASP A 182 22.64 38.31 -11.94
N GLU A 183 23.00 39.18 -12.89
CA GLU A 183 22.30 40.44 -13.18
C GLU A 183 20.89 40.19 -13.74
N ALA A 184 20.74 39.25 -14.67
CA ALA A 184 19.43 38.88 -15.23
C ALA A 184 18.49 38.29 -14.17
N SER A 185 19.02 37.51 -13.22
CA SER A 185 18.24 36.91 -12.12
C SER A 185 18.08 37.81 -10.89
N ALA A 186 18.82 38.93 -10.80
CA ALA A 186 18.77 39.86 -9.67
C ALA A 186 17.35 40.37 -9.31
N PRO A 187 16.51 40.82 -10.26
CA PRO A 187 15.17 41.30 -9.92
C PRO A 187 14.28 40.18 -9.40
N GLN A 188 14.41 38.96 -9.95
CA GLN A 188 13.65 37.81 -9.47
C GLN A 188 14.08 37.43 -8.05
N ARG A 189 15.38 37.39 -7.76
CA ARG A 189 15.90 37.14 -6.41
C ARG A 189 15.39 38.18 -5.41
N ALA A 190 15.44 39.47 -5.77
CA ALA A 190 14.90 40.54 -4.92
C ALA A 190 13.39 40.42 -4.69
N ALA A 191 12.61 40.03 -5.71
CA ALA A 191 11.18 39.81 -5.58
C ALA A 191 10.85 38.62 -4.68
N ASP A 192 11.62 37.53 -4.78
CA ASP A 192 11.43 36.34 -3.96
C ASP A 192 11.86 36.58 -2.50
N ASP A 193 12.95 37.33 -2.27
CA ASP A 193 13.38 37.77 -0.94
C ASP A 193 12.32 38.68 -0.28
N ALA A 194 11.73 39.60 -1.05
CA ALA A 194 10.64 40.44 -0.58
C ALA A 194 9.40 39.61 -0.22
N ARG A 195 9.01 38.65 -1.06
CA ARG A 195 7.87 37.74 -0.78
C ARG A 195 8.11 36.86 0.44
N ASN A 196 9.32 36.34 0.61
CA ASN A 196 9.69 35.56 1.78
C ASN A 196 9.61 36.40 3.06
N THR A 197 10.16 37.61 3.02
CA THR A 197 10.11 38.56 4.14
C THR A 197 8.66 38.89 4.52
N GLN A 198 7.81 39.19 3.54
CA GLN A 198 6.38 39.45 3.77
C GLN A 198 5.69 38.23 4.38
N ALA A 199 5.88 37.05 3.80
CA ALA A 199 5.28 35.80 4.31
C ALA A 199 5.72 35.50 5.75
N TYR A 200 6.98 35.79 6.11
CA TYR A 200 7.47 35.64 7.48
C TYR A 200 6.76 36.61 8.43
N GLN A 201 6.67 37.88 8.07
CA GLN A 201 5.99 38.89 8.88
C GLN A 201 4.49 38.59 9.04
N ASP A 202 3.84 38.10 7.98
CA ASP A 202 2.42 37.74 7.99
C ASP A 202 2.17 36.56 8.93
N LYS A 203 3.02 35.53 8.90
CA LYS A 203 2.97 34.41 9.83
C LYS A 203 3.17 34.85 11.28
N GLN A 204 4.07 35.79 11.53
CA GLN A 204 4.26 36.37 12.86
C GLN A 204 2.98 37.06 13.36
N ARG A 205 2.32 37.86 12.51
CA ARG A 205 1.04 38.52 12.86
C ARG A 205 -0.07 37.49 13.09
N GLN A 206 -0.21 36.50 12.22
CA GLN A 206 -1.18 35.43 12.37
C GLN A 206 -0.98 34.67 13.69
N HIS A 207 0.26 34.33 14.04
CA HIS A 207 0.54 33.66 15.30
C HIS A 207 0.11 34.48 16.51
N GLN A 208 0.34 35.80 16.50
CA GLN A 208 -0.10 36.69 17.57
C GLN A 208 -1.64 36.76 17.65
N LEU A 209 -2.33 36.80 16.52
CA LEU A 209 -3.81 36.78 16.47
C LEU A 209 -4.36 35.45 16.98
N ASP A 210 -3.81 34.32 16.55
CA ASP A 210 -4.22 33.00 16.99
C ASP A 210 -3.99 32.82 18.50
N GLN A 211 -2.88 33.33 19.02
CA GLN A 211 -2.63 33.32 20.47
C GLN A 211 -3.65 34.18 21.23
N ALA A 212 -3.95 35.39 20.73
CA ALA A 212 -4.95 36.27 21.33
C ALA A 212 -6.34 35.61 21.31
N GLN A 213 -6.73 35.01 20.19
CA GLN A 213 -8.00 34.31 20.04
C GLN A 213 -8.08 33.09 20.96
N ARG A 214 -7.02 32.26 21.01
CA ARG A 214 -6.95 31.13 21.93
C ARG A 214 -7.08 31.59 23.37
N THR A 215 -6.44 32.69 23.75
CA THR A 215 -6.53 33.22 25.12
C THR A 215 -7.94 33.74 25.43
N ALA A 216 -8.56 34.47 24.50
CA ALA A 216 -9.92 34.97 24.64
C ALA A 216 -10.97 33.84 24.77
N GLU A 217 -10.81 32.76 24.02
CA GLU A 217 -11.71 31.59 24.05
C GLU A 217 -11.40 30.60 25.18
N ALA A 218 -10.29 30.76 25.93
CA ALA A 218 -9.89 29.82 26.97
C ALA A 218 -10.96 29.62 28.07
N PRO A 219 -11.61 30.68 28.60
CA PRO A 219 -12.69 30.51 29.57
C PRO A 219 -13.86 29.72 28.98
N GLN A 220 -14.27 30.03 27.75
CA GLN A 220 -15.37 29.34 27.09
C GLN A 220 -15.06 27.85 26.82
N ARG A 221 -13.82 27.53 26.42
CA ARG A 221 -13.39 26.13 26.27
C ARG A 221 -13.40 25.39 27.60
N SER A 222 -12.99 26.04 28.69
CA SER A 222 -13.04 25.45 30.03
C SER A 222 -14.47 25.19 30.50
N ALA A 223 -15.39 26.14 30.27
CA ALA A 223 -16.81 26.00 30.58
C ALA A 223 -17.47 24.88 29.74
N ASN A 224 -17.13 24.78 28.45
CA ASN A 224 -17.62 23.70 27.58
C ASN A 224 -17.12 22.33 28.05
N ALA A 225 -15.84 22.22 28.41
CA ALA A 225 -15.26 20.99 28.95
C ALA A 225 -15.97 20.56 30.25
N GLN A 226 -16.24 21.49 31.16
CA GLN A 226 -17.01 21.22 32.37
C GLN A 226 -18.44 20.77 32.04
N ALA A 227 -19.15 21.49 31.18
CA ALA A 227 -20.50 21.12 30.76
C ALA A 227 -20.57 19.73 30.12
N TYR A 228 -19.55 19.34 29.35
CA TYR A 228 -19.46 18.00 28.79
C TYR A 228 -19.26 16.94 29.87
N GLN A 229 -18.35 17.17 30.82
CA GLN A 229 -18.15 16.27 31.96
C GLN A 229 -19.43 16.14 32.80
N ASP A 230 -20.14 17.23 33.02
CA ASP A 230 -21.40 17.24 33.77
C ASP A 230 -22.47 16.39 33.09
N LYS A 231 -22.62 16.54 31.78
CA LYS A 231 -23.52 15.71 30.97
C LYS A 231 -23.14 14.23 31.03
N GLN A 232 -21.85 13.90 31.02
CA GLN A 232 -21.41 12.52 31.19
C GLN A 232 -21.80 11.96 32.57
N ARG A 233 -21.65 12.75 33.64
CA ARG A 233 -22.09 12.34 34.99
C ARG A 233 -23.60 12.16 35.06
N GLN A 234 -24.37 13.08 34.47
CA GLN A 234 -25.83 12.96 34.39
C GLN A 234 -26.23 11.69 33.65
N HIS A 235 -25.62 11.41 32.50
CA HIS A 235 -25.91 10.20 31.73
C HIS A 235 -25.60 8.91 32.52
N ALA A 236 -24.52 8.89 33.30
CA ALA A 236 -24.21 7.77 34.18
C ALA A 236 -25.25 7.57 35.29
N LEU A 237 -25.72 8.66 35.90
CA LEU A 237 -26.79 8.62 36.92
C LEU A 237 -28.12 8.17 36.32
N ASP A 238 -28.48 8.70 35.16
CA ASP A 238 -29.69 8.34 34.43
C ASP A 238 -29.70 6.86 34.03
N GLN A 239 -28.55 6.30 33.63
CA GLN A 239 -28.44 4.86 33.37
C GLN A 239 -28.59 4.04 34.63
N ALA A 240 -28.00 4.47 35.75
CA ALA A 240 -28.18 3.80 37.03
C ALA A 240 -29.65 3.82 37.49
N GLN A 241 -30.39 4.90 37.21
CA GLN A 241 -31.82 5.02 37.54
C GLN A 241 -32.74 4.26 36.56
N ARG A 242 -32.41 4.25 35.26
CA ARG A 242 -33.17 3.53 34.22
C ARG A 242 -32.87 2.05 34.14
N GLY A 243 -31.85 1.57 34.85
CA GLY A 243 -31.62 0.14 35.00
C GLY A 243 -32.88 -0.53 35.54
N VAL A 244 -33.58 -1.26 34.67
CA VAL A 244 -34.67 -2.17 35.06
C VAL A 244 -34.15 -2.99 36.22
N SER A 245 -34.80 -2.87 37.39
CA SER A 245 -34.39 -3.65 38.55
C SER A 245 -34.23 -5.12 38.13
N PRO A 246 -33.20 -5.85 38.59
CA PRO A 246 -33.05 -7.27 38.25
C PRO A 246 -34.33 -8.08 38.51
N SER A 247 -35.18 -7.65 39.45
CA SER A 247 -36.50 -8.22 39.68
C SER A 247 -37.51 -7.99 38.54
N GLN A 248 -37.51 -6.81 37.91
CA GLN A 248 -38.36 -6.50 36.76
C GLN A 248 -37.87 -7.17 35.48
N ALA A 249 -36.55 -7.28 35.29
CA ALA A 249 -35.95 -8.01 34.17
C ALA A 249 -36.29 -9.50 34.25
N ALA A 250 -36.16 -10.10 35.45
CA ALA A 250 -36.54 -11.49 35.70
C ALA A 250 -38.06 -11.71 35.48
N GLY A 251 -38.90 -10.78 35.95
CA GLY A 251 -40.36 -10.86 35.73
C GLY A 251 -40.74 -10.78 34.25
N ASN A 252 -40.10 -9.90 33.47
CA ASN A 252 -40.33 -9.80 32.04
C ASN A 252 -39.88 -11.05 31.28
N GLN A 253 -38.74 -11.62 31.66
CA GLN A 253 -38.23 -12.87 31.07
C GLN A 253 -39.18 -14.04 31.36
N GLN A 254 -39.63 -14.18 32.61
CA GLN A 254 -40.60 -15.22 33.00
C GLN A 254 -41.92 -15.07 32.24
N ALA A 255 -42.41 -13.84 32.07
CA ALA A 255 -43.63 -13.59 31.31
C ALA A 255 -43.46 -13.94 29.82
N TYR A 256 -42.26 -13.76 29.26
CA TYR A 256 -41.96 -14.17 27.89
C TYR A 256 -41.93 -15.70 27.77
N ASP A 257 -41.22 -16.38 28.66
CA ASP A 257 -41.06 -17.84 28.63
C ASP A 257 -42.40 -18.57 28.85
N GLN A 258 -43.26 -18.04 29.73
CA GLN A 258 -44.63 -18.55 29.91
C GLN A 258 -45.45 -18.44 28.63
N LYS A 259 -45.38 -17.30 27.92
CA LYS A 259 -46.09 -17.12 26.64
C LYS A 259 -45.61 -18.09 25.57
N GLN A 260 -44.32 -18.39 25.52
CA GLN A 260 -43.76 -19.40 24.60
C GLN A 260 -44.32 -20.80 24.92
N GLY A 261 -44.34 -21.19 26.21
CA GLY A 261 -44.91 -22.46 26.65
C GLY A 261 -46.40 -22.57 26.35
N ASP A 262 -47.17 -21.51 26.58
CA ASP A 262 -48.61 -21.46 26.27
C ASP A 262 -48.88 -21.62 24.77
N PHE A 263 -48.06 -20.99 23.94
CA PHE A 263 -48.18 -21.13 22.49
C PHE A 263 -47.91 -22.56 22.03
N GLN A 264 -46.86 -23.19 22.55
CA GLN A 264 -46.53 -24.57 22.20
C GLN A 264 -47.65 -25.54 22.62
N ARG A 265 -48.19 -25.38 23.84
CA ARG A 265 -49.33 -26.20 24.32
C ARG A 265 -50.55 -26.09 23.41
N LYS A 266 -50.86 -24.88 22.92
CA LYS A 266 -51.98 -24.66 21.99
C LYS A 266 -51.75 -25.35 20.63
N LEU A 267 -50.51 -25.38 20.14
CA LEU A 267 -50.19 -26.12 18.92
C LEU A 267 -50.38 -27.62 19.11
N ASP A 268 -49.86 -28.17 20.21
CA ASP A 268 -49.96 -29.59 20.51
C ASP A 268 -51.44 -30.02 20.67
N GLU A 269 -52.25 -29.21 21.35
CA GLU A 269 -53.69 -29.44 21.49
C GLU A 269 -54.40 -29.39 20.13
N ALA A 270 -54.08 -28.42 19.28
CA ALA A 270 -54.65 -28.32 17.94
C ALA A 270 -54.28 -29.54 17.06
N HIS A 271 -53.05 -30.05 17.17
CA HIS A 271 -52.62 -31.26 16.48
C HIS A 271 -53.39 -32.50 16.96
N GLN A 272 -53.58 -32.66 18.26
CA GLN A 272 -54.35 -33.77 18.83
C GLN A 272 -55.81 -33.73 18.36
N GLN A 273 -56.45 -32.57 18.42
CA GLN A 273 -57.82 -32.41 17.93
C GLN A 273 -57.93 -32.67 16.42
N GLY A 274 -56.94 -32.23 15.64
CA GLY A 274 -56.85 -32.51 14.21
C GLY A 274 -56.76 -34.01 13.91
N ALA A 275 -55.94 -34.74 14.67
CA ALA A 275 -55.79 -36.19 14.56
C ALA A 275 -57.07 -36.94 14.91
N GLN A 276 -57.73 -36.58 16.02
CA GLN A 276 -59.00 -37.20 16.43
C GLN A 276 -60.10 -37.00 15.37
N LYS A 277 -60.25 -35.77 14.85
CA LYS A 277 -61.23 -35.49 13.79
C LYS A 277 -60.90 -36.22 12.50
N ALA A 278 -59.63 -36.48 12.19
CA ALA A 278 -59.24 -37.28 11.04
C ALA A 278 -59.64 -38.75 11.20
N GLN A 279 -59.45 -39.32 12.39
CA GLN A 279 -59.90 -40.69 12.71
C GLN A 279 -61.43 -40.80 12.60
N GLU A 280 -62.17 -39.85 13.19
CA GLU A 280 -63.63 -39.83 13.12
C GLU A 280 -64.16 -39.77 11.68
N ARG A 281 -63.48 -39.04 10.78
CA ARG A 281 -63.82 -39.02 9.34
C ARG A 281 -63.63 -40.39 8.69
N VAL A 282 -62.54 -41.09 9.00
CA VAL A 282 -62.28 -42.44 8.48
C VAL A 282 -63.34 -43.43 8.97
N GLU A 283 -63.67 -43.40 10.26
CA GLU A 283 -64.72 -44.26 10.83
C GLU A 283 -66.10 -43.97 10.22
N LYS A 284 -66.45 -42.70 10.06
CA LYS A 284 -67.71 -42.31 9.39
C LYS A 284 -67.75 -42.80 7.96
N GLN A 285 -66.66 -42.65 7.21
CA GLN A 285 -66.54 -43.14 5.84
C GLN A 285 -66.75 -44.67 5.77
N GLN A 286 -66.07 -45.44 6.64
CA GLN A 286 -66.26 -46.90 6.72
C GLN A 286 -67.69 -47.28 7.08
N SER A 287 -68.33 -46.55 8.00
CA SER A 287 -69.72 -46.80 8.40
C SER A 287 -70.69 -46.52 7.25
N PHE A 288 -70.41 -45.51 6.42
CA PHE A 288 -71.22 -45.16 5.27
C PHE A 288 -71.08 -46.21 4.15
N GLU A 289 -69.86 -46.68 3.89
CA GLU A 289 -69.59 -47.78 2.94
C GLU A 289 -70.31 -49.07 3.36
N LYS A 290 -70.23 -49.45 4.64
CA LYS A 290 -70.98 -50.60 5.18
C LYS A 290 -72.49 -50.45 4.97
N LYS A 291 -73.05 -49.26 5.25
CA LYS A 291 -74.48 -49.01 5.02
C LYS A 291 -74.87 -49.15 3.55
N GLN A 292 -74.00 -48.74 2.61
CA GLN A 292 -74.26 -48.94 1.17
C GLN A 292 -74.25 -50.42 0.79
N THR A 293 -73.28 -51.20 1.28
CA THR A 293 -73.22 -52.65 1.00
C THR A 293 -74.42 -53.38 1.59
N ASP A 294 -74.81 -53.05 2.83
CA ASP A 294 -75.95 -53.67 3.51
C ASP A 294 -77.27 -53.34 2.80
N ALA A 295 -77.44 -52.08 2.36
CA ALA A 295 -78.60 -51.68 1.56
C ALA A 295 -78.68 -52.41 0.21
N ALA A 296 -77.54 -52.60 -0.47
CA ALA A 296 -77.47 -53.35 -1.72
C ALA A 296 -77.82 -54.84 -1.52
N GLN A 297 -77.29 -55.46 -0.46
CA GLN A 297 -77.62 -56.84 -0.09
C GLN A 297 -79.09 -57.00 0.25
N HIS A 298 -79.67 -56.09 1.04
CA HIS A 298 -81.08 -56.12 1.39
C HIS A 298 -81.98 -55.98 0.15
N LYS A 299 -81.63 -55.09 -0.79
CA LYS A 299 -82.35 -54.96 -2.06
C LYS A 299 -82.31 -56.27 -2.86
N ALA A 300 -81.15 -56.91 -2.97
CA ALA A 300 -81.01 -58.19 -3.64
C ALA A 300 -81.83 -59.31 -2.96
N ASP A 301 -81.85 -59.36 -1.63
CA ASP A 301 -82.67 -60.34 -0.88
C ASP A 301 -84.17 -60.12 -1.15
N VAL A 302 -84.64 -58.88 -1.10
CA VAL A 302 -86.05 -58.54 -1.39
C VAL A 302 -86.44 -58.91 -2.83
N GLU A 303 -85.60 -58.59 -3.82
CA GLU A 303 -85.84 -58.97 -5.22
C GLU A 303 -85.87 -60.50 -5.40
N SER A 304 -85.01 -61.23 -4.70
CA SER A 304 -85.02 -62.70 -4.73
C SER A 304 -86.32 -63.29 -4.16
N ARG A 305 -86.81 -62.73 -3.03
CA ARG A 305 -88.09 -63.14 -2.43
C ARG A 305 -89.28 -62.82 -3.32
N GLN A 306 -89.26 -61.67 -4.00
CA GLN A 306 -90.33 -61.30 -4.95
C GLN A 306 -90.37 -62.24 -6.16
N LYS A 307 -89.21 -62.60 -6.73
CA LYS A 307 -89.12 -63.59 -7.81
C LYS A 307 -89.67 -64.95 -7.38
N GLN A 308 -89.26 -65.45 -6.22
CA GLN A 308 -89.78 -66.70 -5.66
C GLN A 308 -91.29 -66.65 -5.39
N ALA A 309 -91.84 -65.51 -4.97
CA ALA A 309 -93.27 -65.33 -4.77
C ALA A 309 -94.04 -65.27 -6.10
N ALA A 310 -93.49 -64.61 -7.13
CA ALA A 310 -94.06 -64.55 -8.47
C ALA A 310 -94.09 -65.94 -9.13
N GLU A 311 -92.99 -66.68 -9.06
CA GLU A 311 -92.91 -68.07 -9.54
C GLU A 311 -93.96 -68.96 -8.86
N LYS A 312 -94.10 -68.87 -7.53
CA LYS A 312 -95.15 -69.62 -6.80
C LYS A 312 -96.57 -69.21 -7.21
N ALA A 313 -96.80 -67.93 -7.55
CA ALA A 313 -98.11 -67.45 -7.97
C ALA A 313 -98.46 -67.87 -9.41
N GLU A 314 -97.47 -67.90 -10.31
CA GLU A 314 -97.62 -68.44 -11.66
C GLU A 314 -97.89 -69.94 -11.63
N GLN A 315 -97.17 -70.68 -10.78
CA GLN A 315 -97.40 -72.11 -10.57
C GLN A 315 -98.83 -72.38 -10.11
N LYS A 316 -99.33 -71.64 -9.11
CA LYS A 316 -100.74 -71.74 -8.66
C LYS A 316 -101.76 -71.39 -9.76
N ARG A 317 -101.47 -70.40 -10.61
CA ARG A 317 -102.37 -70.03 -11.74
C ARG A 317 -102.42 -71.13 -12.79
N GLN A 318 -101.29 -71.73 -13.12
CA GLN A 318 -101.25 -72.89 -14.02
C GLN A 318 -102.04 -74.07 -13.44
N ASP A 319 -101.95 -74.31 -12.13
CA ASP A 319 -102.70 -75.37 -11.46
C ASP A 319 -104.23 -75.10 -11.45
N GLN A 320 -104.65 -73.86 -11.21
CA GLN A 320 -106.08 -73.49 -11.26
C GLN A 320 -106.68 -73.56 -12.67
N LEU A 321 -105.92 -73.16 -13.69
CA LEU A 321 -106.36 -73.28 -15.08
C LEU A 321 -106.56 -74.75 -15.49
N LYS A 322 -105.68 -75.64 -15.03
CA LYS A 322 -105.86 -77.09 -15.22
C LYS A 322 -107.13 -77.61 -14.55
N GLN A 323 -107.41 -77.20 -13.30
CA GLN A 323 -108.64 -77.59 -12.61
C GLN A 323 -109.91 -77.05 -13.26
N GLN A 324 -109.92 -75.80 -13.76
CA GLN A 324 -111.07 -75.25 -14.48
C GLN A 324 -111.34 -76.01 -15.78
N GLN A 325 -110.30 -76.37 -16.54
CA GLN A 325 -110.46 -77.18 -17.75
C GLN A 325 -111.05 -78.56 -17.44
N GLU A 326 -110.67 -79.19 -16.32
CA GLU A 326 -111.25 -80.47 -15.88
C GLU A 326 -112.72 -80.34 -15.48
N LEU A 327 -113.11 -79.25 -14.79
CA LEU A 327 -114.50 -79.00 -14.39
C LEU A 327 -115.41 -78.66 -15.58
N GLU A 328 -114.95 -77.85 -16.53
CA GLU A 328 -115.69 -77.55 -17.76
C GLU A 328 -115.94 -78.81 -18.60
N GLN A 329 -114.95 -79.72 -18.66
CA GLN A 329 -115.14 -81.02 -19.32
C GLN A 329 -116.23 -81.85 -18.62
N GLN A 330 -116.28 -81.86 -17.27
CA GLN A 330 -117.33 -82.56 -16.53
C GLN A 330 -118.73 -81.93 -16.72
N GLN A 331 -118.84 -80.59 -16.74
CA GLN A 331 -120.15 -79.93 -16.95
C GLN A 331 -120.69 -80.10 -18.37
N LYS A 332 -119.83 -80.08 -19.40
CA LYS A 332 -120.26 -80.39 -20.79
C LYS A 332 -120.77 -81.82 -20.93
N LEU A 333 -120.23 -82.76 -20.17
CA LEU A 333 -120.72 -84.15 -20.14
C LEU A 333 -122.09 -84.26 -19.43
N GLN A 334 -122.38 -83.43 -18.43
CA GLN A 334 -123.68 -83.44 -17.75
C GLN A 334 -124.80 -82.74 -18.54
N GLN A 335 -124.51 -81.67 -19.29
CA GLN A 335 -125.53 -81.00 -20.12
C GLN A 335 -125.96 -81.78 -21.36
N GLN A 336 -125.23 -82.82 -21.77
CA GLN A 336 -125.63 -83.70 -22.88
C GLN A 336 -126.54 -84.88 -22.45
N GLN A 337 -126.89 -84.99 -21.16
CA GLN A 337 -127.75 -86.07 -20.64
C GLN A 337 -129.13 -85.59 -20.11
N GLN A 338 -129.61 -84.40 -20.49
CA GLN A 338 -130.99 -83.96 -20.22
C GLN A 338 -131.75 -83.55 -21.47
#